data_AF-A0AAJ2EJM4-F1
#
_entry.id   AF-A0AAJ2EJM4-F1
#
_cell.length_a   1.000
_cell.length_b   1.000
_cell.length_c   1.000
_cell.angle_alpha   90.00
_cell.angle_beta   90.00
_cell.angle_gamma   90.00
#
_symmetry.space_group_name_H-M   'P 1'
#
loop_
_entity.id
_entity.type
_entity.pdbx_description
1 polymer ?
#
loop_
_entity_poly.entity_id
_entity_poly.type
_entity_poly.pdbx_seq_one_letter_code
_entity_poly.pdbx_strand_id
1 'polypeptide(L)'
;MNHGLFKLVYNRLRNMHVAVADFACAHGSEPAVWVAGTPSAAPHLLLRPLVAATLLCFGALASVAPTCAQIVAVPGSGAQVLQAQNGVAQVNIAKPSGAGVS
;
A
#
# COMPACT_ATOMS: atom_id res chain seq x y z
N MET A 1 -29.75 37.12 31.26
CA MET A 1 -29.12 37.87 30.15
C MET A 1 -27.76 37.25 29.85
N ASN A 2 -27.72 36.25 28.96
CA ASN A 2 -26.51 35.66 28.35
C ASN A 2 -26.88 35.13 26.95
N HIS A 3 -27.62 35.93 26.18
CA HIS A 3 -28.01 35.59 24.82
C HIS A 3 -26.87 36.01 23.88
N GLY A 4 -26.33 35.07 23.10
CA GLY A 4 -25.26 35.33 22.13
C GLY A 4 -23.88 34.76 22.47
N LEU A 5 -23.73 34.03 23.58
CA LEU A 5 -22.50 33.30 23.90
C LEU A 5 -22.58 31.86 23.37
N PHE A 6 -21.55 31.48 22.62
CA PHE A 6 -21.41 30.15 22.03
C PHE A 6 -20.08 29.54 22.44
N LYS A 7 -20.11 28.28 22.86
CA LYS A 7 -18.91 27.48 23.10
C LYS A 7 -18.62 26.62 21.88
N LEU A 8 -17.35 26.52 21.51
CA LEU A 8 -16.91 25.59 20.48
C LEU A 8 -16.70 24.21 21.09
N VAL A 9 -17.40 23.21 20.57
CA VAL A 9 -17.25 21.79 20.94
C VAL A 9 -16.76 21.03 19.72
N TYR A 10 -15.73 20.21 19.90
CA TYR A 10 -15.25 19.35 18.84
C TYR A 10 -16.26 18.23 18.54
N ASN A 11 -16.83 18.24 17.35
CA ASN A 11 -17.75 17.20 16.90
C ASN A 11 -16.97 16.14 16.11
N ARG A 12 -16.86 14.94 16.68
CA ARG A 12 -16.15 13.82 16.06
C ARG A 12 -16.81 13.33 14.76
N LEU A 13 -18.15 13.34 14.66
CA LEU A 13 -18.86 12.88 13.46
C LEU A 13 -18.63 13.81 12.26
N ARG A 14 -18.45 15.11 12.53
CA ARG A 14 -18.21 16.13 11.49
C ARG A 14 -16.73 16.51 11.36
N ASN A 15 -15.87 15.92 12.19
CA ASN A 15 -14.42 16.20 12.27
C ASN A 15 -14.09 17.71 12.33
N MET A 16 -14.90 18.49 13.06
CA MET A 16 -14.77 19.95 13.13
C MET A 16 -15.32 20.53 14.43
N HIS A 17 -14.93 21.78 14.75
CA HIS A 17 -15.51 22.52 15.87
C HIS A 17 -16.88 23.07 15.49
N VAL A 18 -17.88 22.79 16.32
CA VAL A 18 -19.26 23.27 16.15
C VAL A 18 -19.57 24.25 17.27
N ALA A 19 -20.15 25.40 16.92
CA ALA A 19 -20.64 26.38 17.88
C ALA A 19 -21.94 25.89 18.51
N VAL A 20 -21.93 25.67 19.83
CA VAL A 20 -23.10 25.28 20.62
C VAL A 20 -23.44 26.43 21.55
N ALA A 21 -24.71 26.83 21.59
CA ALA A 21 -25.17 27.88 22.48
C ALA A 21 -24.95 27.48 23.93
N ASP A 22 -24.33 28.35 24.73
CA ASP A 22 -23.93 28.05 26.12
C ASP A 22 -25.14 27.85 27.06
N PHE A 23 -26.32 28.31 26.63
CA PHE A 23 -27.61 28.14 27.31
C PHE A 23 -28.40 26.90 26.84
N ALA A 24 -27.85 26.08 25.95
CA ALA A 24 -28.46 24.81 25.59
C ALA A 24 -28.28 23.80 26.73
N CYS A 25 -29.17 23.83 27.72
CA CYS A 25 -29.28 22.74 28.68
C CYS A 25 -29.76 21.49 27.94
N ALA A 26 -28.98 20.42 27.93
CA ALA A 26 -29.47 19.11 27.51
C ALA A 26 -30.65 18.75 28.42
N HIS A 27 -31.88 18.73 27.89
CA HIS A 27 -33.04 18.26 28.63
C HIS A 27 -33.03 16.73 28.62
N GLY A 28 -32.20 16.15 29.50
CA GLY A 28 -32.15 14.73 29.80
C GLY A 28 -32.17 14.57 31.30
N SER A 29 -33.15 13.84 31.82
CA SER A 29 -33.42 13.71 33.27
C SER A 29 -32.46 12.78 34.02
N GLU A 30 -31.20 12.66 33.60
CA GLU A 30 -30.24 11.76 34.23
C GLU A 30 -28.87 12.45 34.41
N PRO A 31 -28.18 12.24 35.55
CA PRO A 31 -26.83 12.76 35.75
C PRO A 31 -25.90 12.15 34.69
N ALA A 32 -25.41 12.99 33.78
CA ALA A 32 -24.46 12.59 32.75
C ALA A 32 -23.14 12.17 33.42
N VAL A 33 -23.01 10.88 33.72
CA VAL A 33 -21.72 10.25 33.96
C VAL A 33 -20.93 10.42 32.67
N TRP A 34 -19.84 11.17 32.71
CA TRP A 34 -18.84 11.22 31.65
C TRP A 34 -18.14 9.87 31.59
N VAL A 35 -18.83 8.86 31.08
CA VAL A 35 -18.16 7.67 30.56
C VAL A 35 -17.45 8.19 29.33
N ALA A 36 -16.14 8.39 29.44
CA ALA A 36 -15.27 8.56 28.29
C ALA A 36 -15.58 7.38 27.36
N GLY A 37 -16.39 7.64 26.33
CA GLY A 37 -16.79 6.63 25.38
C GLY A 37 -15.52 5.97 24.91
N THR A 38 -15.38 4.68 25.22
CA THR A 38 -14.33 3.85 24.68
C THR A 38 -14.28 4.16 23.20
N PRO A 39 -13.12 4.54 22.63
CA PRO A 39 -13.05 4.68 21.19
C PRO A 39 -13.50 3.32 20.66
N SER A 40 -14.66 3.28 20.01
CA SER A 40 -15.04 2.15 19.19
C SER A 40 -13.83 1.97 18.29
N ALA A 41 -13.08 0.89 18.55
CA ALA A 41 -11.84 0.61 17.87
C ALA A 41 -12.26 0.43 16.42
N ALA A 42 -12.18 1.53 15.67
CA ALA A 42 -12.66 1.60 14.33
C ALA A 42 -12.00 0.45 13.55
N PRO A 43 -12.70 -0.17 12.58
CA PRO A 43 -12.23 -1.37 11.88
C PRO A 43 -10.85 -1.20 11.22
N HIS A 44 -10.35 0.03 11.11
CA HIS A 44 -9.00 0.40 10.69
C HIS A 44 -7.86 -0.34 11.41
N LEU A 45 -8.04 -0.78 12.66
CA LEU A 45 -6.95 -1.49 13.37
C LEU A 45 -6.70 -2.90 12.83
N LEU A 46 -7.75 -3.58 12.33
CA LEU A 46 -7.65 -4.92 11.73
C LEU A 46 -7.32 -4.89 10.22
N LEU A 47 -7.55 -3.77 9.55
CA LEU A 47 -7.16 -3.58 8.14
C LEU A 47 -5.63 -3.52 7.97
N ARG A 48 -4.91 -2.96 8.93
CA ARG A 48 -3.44 -2.81 8.88
C ARG A 48 -2.68 -4.15 8.82
N PRO A 49 -2.94 -5.14 9.70
CA PRO A 49 -2.26 -6.43 9.61
C PRO A 49 -2.62 -7.19 8.32
N LEU A 50 -3.85 -7.05 7.82
CA LEU A 50 -4.27 -7.67 6.55
C LEU A 50 -3.53 -7.05 5.35
N VAL A 51 -3.41 -5.72 5.30
CA VAL A 51 -2.63 -5.02 4.27
C VAL A 51 -1.14 -5.38 4.35
N ALA A 52 -0.58 -5.48 5.56
CA ALA A 52 0.80 -5.92 5.74
C ALA A 52 1.02 -7.37 5.26
N ALA A 53 0.13 -8.30 5.63
CA ALA A 53 0.21 -9.70 5.22
C ALA A 53 0.07 -9.87 3.70
N THR A 54 -0.84 -9.12 3.08
CA THR A 54 -1.01 -9.15 1.61
C THR A 54 0.21 -8.59 0.89
N LEU A 55 0.76 -7.46 1.32
CA LEU A 55 2.00 -6.92 0.76
C LEU A 55 3.18 -7.88 0.92
N LEU A 56 3.28 -8.57 2.06
CA LEU A 56 4.37 -9.52 2.32
C LEU A 56 4.23 -10.80 1.48
N CYS A 57 3.01 -11.34 1.32
CA CYS A 57 2.74 -12.46 0.42
C CYS A 57 3.05 -12.11 -1.05
N PHE A 58 2.53 -10.98 -1.55
CA PHE A 58 2.76 -10.57 -2.94
C PHE A 58 4.22 -10.17 -3.20
N GLY A 59 4.87 -9.50 -2.25
CA GLY A 59 6.29 -9.14 -2.34
C GLY A 59 7.20 -10.36 -2.30
N ALA A 60 6.92 -11.34 -1.44
CA ALA A 60 7.68 -12.59 -1.39
C ALA A 60 7.58 -13.38 -2.70
N LEU A 61 6.38 -13.48 -3.28
CA LEU A 61 6.17 -14.13 -4.58
C LEU A 61 6.97 -13.45 -5.70
N ALA A 62 7.05 -12.12 -5.72
CA ALA A 62 7.86 -11.38 -6.70
C ALA A 62 9.37 -11.59 -6.52
N SER A 63 9.85 -11.81 -5.30
CA SER A 63 11.28 -12.03 -5.01
C SER A 63 11.77 -13.46 -5.31
N VAL A 64 10.88 -14.45 -5.27
CA VAL A 64 11.21 -15.87 -5.46
C VAL A 64 10.93 -16.31 -6.89
N ALA A 65 10.08 -15.59 -7.63
CA ALA A 65 9.87 -15.86 -9.04
C ALA A 65 11.20 -15.64 -9.78
N PRO A 66 11.77 -16.67 -10.45
CA PRO A 66 12.93 -16.45 -11.30
C PRO A 66 12.51 -15.45 -12.35
N THR A 67 13.16 -14.28 -12.38
CA THR A 67 12.96 -13.31 -13.46
C THR A 67 13.35 -14.04 -14.74
N CYS A 68 12.36 -14.44 -15.54
CA CYS A 68 12.55 -15.15 -16.80
C CYS A 68 13.11 -14.17 -17.83
N ALA A 69 14.37 -13.78 -17.64
CA ALA A 69 15.15 -13.09 -18.65
C ALA A 69 15.47 -14.12 -19.74
N GLN A 70 14.76 -14.01 -20.86
CA GLN A 70 14.96 -14.88 -22.02
C GLN A 70 15.98 -14.24 -22.97
N ILE A 71 16.97 -15.03 -23.40
CA ILE A 71 17.90 -14.64 -24.46
C ILE A 71 17.36 -15.24 -25.76
N VAL A 72 17.10 -14.39 -26.76
CA VAL A 72 16.61 -14.81 -28.08
C VAL A 72 17.50 -14.23 -29.16
N ALA A 73 17.97 -15.07 -30.09
CA ALA A 73 18.74 -14.61 -31.24
C ALA A 73 17.82 -13.92 -32.26
N VAL A 74 18.25 -12.76 -32.76
CA VAL A 74 17.56 -12.06 -33.85
C VAL A 74 17.71 -12.88 -35.14
N PRO A 75 16.63 -13.14 -35.91
CA PRO A 75 16.73 -13.85 -37.17
C PRO A 75 17.75 -13.18 -38.11
N GLY A 76 18.68 -13.96 -38.65
CA GLY A 76 19.72 -13.46 -39.56
C GLY A 76 20.96 -12.85 -38.90
N SER A 77 21.06 -12.76 -37.56
CA SER A 77 22.27 -12.23 -36.91
C SER A 77 23.47 -13.19 -36.97
N GLY A 78 23.23 -14.48 -37.26
CA GLY A 78 24.27 -15.52 -37.23
C GLY A 78 24.63 -16.01 -35.81
N ALA A 79 24.08 -15.41 -34.76
CA ALA A 79 24.22 -15.90 -33.38
C ALA A 79 23.18 -16.98 -33.06
N GLN A 80 23.52 -17.87 -32.11
CA GLN A 80 22.64 -18.95 -31.65
C GLN A 80 22.63 -19.01 -30.12
N VAL A 81 21.47 -19.30 -29.54
CA VAL A 81 21.31 -19.51 -28.10
C VAL A 81 21.02 -20.98 -27.85
N LEU A 82 21.86 -21.62 -27.06
CA LEU A 82 21.79 -23.04 -26.72
C LEU A 82 21.59 -23.17 -25.20
N GLN A 83 20.97 -24.27 -24.77
CA GLN A 83 20.95 -24.63 -23.36
C GLN A 83 22.08 -25.61 -23.08
N ALA A 84 23.07 -25.19 -22.28
CA ALA A 84 24.17 -26.06 -21.90
C ALA A 84 23.73 -27.05 -20.80
N GLN A 85 24.44 -28.17 -20.67
CA GLN A 85 24.11 -29.24 -19.72
C GLN A 85 24.19 -28.81 -18.25
N ASN A 86 24.94 -27.75 -17.95
CA ASN A 86 25.03 -27.15 -16.62
C ASN A 86 23.84 -26.22 -16.28
N GLY A 87 22.85 -26.12 -17.17
CA GLY A 87 21.66 -25.27 -16.98
C GLY A 87 21.88 -23.79 -17.29
N VAL A 88 23.04 -23.40 -17.83
CA VAL A 88 23.34 -22.01 -18.23
C VAL A 88 23.07 -21.86 -19.73
N ALA A 89 22.47 -20.73 -20.11
CA ALA A 89 22.32 -20.37 -21.52
C ALA A 89 23.69 -20.08 -22.15
N GLN A 90 24.05 -20.80 -23.20
CA GLN A 90 25.25 -20.58 -23.99
C GLN A 90 24.90 -19.78 -25.24
N VAL A 91 25.61 -18.67 -25.47
CA VAL A 91 25.46 -17.85 -26.68
C VAL A 91 26.64 -18.11 -27.60
N ASN A 92 26.38 -18.74 -28.74
CA ASN A 92 27.34 -18.84 -29.83
C ASN A 92 27.24 -17.56 -30.66
N ILE A 93 28.30 -16.76 -30.65
CA ILE A 93 28.38 -15.48 -31.37
C ILE A 93 28.59 -15.69 -32.87
N ALA A 94 28.25 -14.66 -33.65
CA ALA A 94 28.51 -14.65 -35.08
C ALA A 94 30.01 -14.65 -35.40
N LYS A 95 30.37 -15.13 -36.59
CA LYS A 95 31.74 -15.07 -37.09
C LYS A 95 32.22 -13.61 -37.07
N PRO A 96 33.40 -13.31 -36.49
CA PRO A 96 33.94 -11.95 -36.49
C PRO A 96 34.08 -11.42 -37.91
N SER A 97 33.74 -10.14 -38.08
CA SER A 97 34.00 -9.38 -39.30
C SER A 97 35.51 -9.17 -39.52
N GLY A 98 35.89 -8.64 -40.69
CA GLY A 98 37.28 -8.27 -40.98
C GLY A 98 37.85 -7.20 -40.03
N ALA A 99 36.99 -6.46 -39.31
CA ALA A 99 37.37 -5.51 -38.28
C ALA A 99 37.46 -6.14 -36.87
N GLY A 100 37.17 -7.44 -36.73
CA GLY A 100 37.22 -8.16 -35.45
C GLY A 100 35.98 -8.00 -34.57
N VAL A 101 34.86 -7.46 -35.09
CA VAL A 101 33.59 -7.36 -34.36
C VAL A 101 32.64 -8.51 -34.69
N SER A 102 31.99 -9.05 -33.67
CA SER A 102 30.98 -10.14 -33.70
C SER A 102 29.65 -9.64 -33.15
#